data_AF-A0A8J3XSE4-F1
#
_entry.id   AF-A0A8J3XSE4-F1
#
_cell.length_a   1.000
_cell.length_b   1.000
_cell.length_c   1.000
_cell.angle_alpha   90.00
_cell.angle_beta   90.00
_cell.angle_gamma   90.00
#
_symmetry.space_group_name_H-M   'P 1'
#
loop_
_entity.id
_entity.type
_entity.pdbx_description
1 polymer ?
#
loop_
_entity_poly.entity_id
_entity_poly.type
_entity_poly.pdbx_seq_one_letter_code
_entity_poly.pdbx_strand_id
1 'polypeptide(L)'
;MEEDPERGLSAIGQALVILGDQWVLLILQRAFVLRVRTFAGWRDRLPIADSVLASRLKELVGHEVLTPVAHREGRTRHEYRLTPRGLDTWSLLVAIHSWERDWTGGMCPSLIHESCGGEARPYLACGECGKPVSARDTETVRGPHATFAGIGPPRRRRRTARADAGTDAFGYRPESMEILGDRWSTTVLAAALLGTRRFVEFQSELGIAPSVLTDRLRRFVGRGVLRQSDGDYRLTEKGLAFFEVFAFLVHWAQREFTAPPGSGLTITHRPCGAALAPVLACAVCTRPLHRHDVRFLPVPAGFAGPDLVSAGSPTVLISSRPTRACP
;
A
#
# COMPACT_ATOMS: atom_id res chain seq x y z
N MET A 1 17.07 -0.75 28.46
CA MET A 1 17.31 -0.13 27.14
C MET A 1 16.67 1.24 27.22
N GLU A 2 17.45 2.24 27.58
CA GLU A 2 17.01 3.63 27.60
C GLU A 2 16.60 4.03 26.18
N GLU A 3 15.36 4.49 26.02
CA GLU A 3 14.89 5.13 24.80
C GLU A 3 15.63 6.46 24.66
N ASP A 4 16.60 6.51 23.76
CA ASP A 4 17.29 7.74 23.36
C ASP A 4 16.26 8.71 22.71
N PRO A 5 15.95 9.84 23.37
CA PRO A 5 14.91 10.78 22.92
C PRO A 5 15.28 11.53 21.62
N GLU A 6 16.51 11.39 21.11
CA GLU A 6 16.93 11.95 19.82
C GLU A 6 16.66 11.02 18.61
N ARG A 7 16.21 9.77 18.83
CA ARG A 7 15.86 8.84 17.75
C ARG A 7 14.47 9.14 17.20
N GLY A 8 14.39 10.17 16.36
CA GLY A 8 13.22 10.42 15.52
C GLY A 8 12.84 9.19 14.67
N LEU A 9 11.57 9.09 14.28
CA LEU A 9 11.09 7.99 13.44
C LEU A 9 11.85 7.92 12.11
N SER A 10 12.16 6.71 11.65
CA SER A 10 12.62 6.47 10.28
C SER A 10 11.60 7.03 9.27
N ALA A 11 12.04 7.34 8.05
CA ALA A 11 11.14 7.81 7.00
C ALA A 11 9.93 6.87 6.80
N ILE A 12 10.19 5.56 6.84
CA ILE A 12 9.14 4.55 6.71
C ILE A 12 8.21 4.58 7.93
N GLY A 13 8.74 4.75 9.14
CA GLY A 13 7.94 4.93 10.35
C GLY A 13 7.01 6.15 10.25
N GLN A 14 7.52 7.28 9.77
CA GLN A 14 6.72 8.50 9.53
C GLN A 14 5.63 8.25 8.48
N ALA A 15 5.96 7.56 7.39
CA ALA A 15 5.00 7.20 6.36
C ALA A 15 3.87 6.29 6.90
N LEU A 16 4.21 5.29 7.70
CA LEU A 16 3.26 4.38 8.34
C LEU A 16 2.38 5.07 9.39
N VAL A 17 2.88 6.14 10.02
CA VAL A 17 2.05 6.99 10.87
C VAL A 17 0.91 7.62 10.06
N ILE A 18 1.15 8.00 8.82
CA ILE A 18 0.12 8.61 7.97
C ILE A 18 -0.76 7.53 7.33
N LEU A 19 -0.15 6.56 6.67
CA LEU A 19 -0.84 5.66 5.74
C LEU A 19 -1.31 4.34 6.37
N GLY A 20 -0.79 3.97 7.54
CA GLY A 20 -1.22 2.76 8.25
C GLY A 20 -2.53 2.93 9.02
N ASP A 21 -3.46 3.72 8.49
CA ASP A 21 -4.80 3.94 9.00
C ASP A 21 -5.81 3.73 7.86
N GLN A 22 -6.73 2.78 8.06
CA GLN A 22 -7.74 2.43 7.07
C GLN A 22 -8.53 3.65 6.56
N TRP A 23 -8.91 4.58 7.44
CA TRP A 23 -9.72 5.72 7.03
C TRP A 23 -8.91 6.71 6.20
N VAL A 24 -7.61 6.88 6.47
CA VAL A 24 -6.73 7.67 5.60
C VAL A 24 -6.69 7.10 4.19
N LEU A 25 -6.48 5.79 4.05
CA LEU A 25 -6.46 5.14 2.73
C LEU A 25 -7.79 5.32 1.99
N LEU A 26 -8.93 5.15 2.67
CA LEU A 26 -10.25 5.34 2.07
C LEU A 26 -10.50 6.82 1.71
N ILE A 27 -10.11 7.78 2.54
CA ILE A 27 -10.22 9.22 2.26
C ILE A 27 -9.44 9.58 0.99
N LEU A 28 -8.17 9.16 0.92
CA LEU A 28 -7.31 9.40 -0.24
C LEU A 28 -7.86 8.73 -1.48
N GLN A 29 -8.32 7.48 -1.37
CA GLN A 29 -8.94 6.75 -2.48
C GLN A 29 -10.15 7.53 -3.05
N ARG A 30 -11.06 8.05 -2.21
CA ARG A 30 -12.20 8.87 -2.69
C ARG A 30 -11.74 10.20 -3.29
N ALA A 31 -10.66 10.78 -2.76
CA ALA A 31 -10.08 12.01 -3.31
C ALA A 31 -9.51 11.79 -4.73
N PHE A 32 -8.88 10.65 -4.98
CA PHE A 32 -8.32 10.31 -6.30
C PHE A 32 -9.39 9.86 -7.29
N VAL A 33 -10.18 8.86 -6.91
CA VAL A 33 -11.10 8.17 -7.82
C VAL A 33 -12.36 8.98 -8.09
N LEU A 34 -12.97 9.52 -7.03
CA LEU A 34 -14.24 10.25 -7.11
C LEU A 34 -14.08 11.76 -7.01
N ARG A 35 -12.83 12.26 -6.93
CA ARG A 35 -12.51 13.69 -6.83
C ARG A 35 -13.21 14.39 -5.66
N VAL A 36 -13.46 13.64 -4.59
CA VAL A 36 -14.07 14.18 -3.36
C VAL A 36 -13.09 15.15 -2.70
N ARG A 37 -13.58 16.36 -2.40
CA ARG A 37 -12.78 17.46 -1.84
C ARG A 37 -13.44 18.16 -0.66
N THR A 38 -14.66 17.76 -0.29
CA THR A 38 -15.43 18.44 0.76
C THR A 38 -15.74 17.47 1.89
N PHE A 39 -15.84 18.00 3.12
CA PHE A 39 -16.20 17.20 4.29
C PHE A 39 -17.51 16.43 4.08
N ALA A 40 -18.55 17.11 3.60
CA ALA A 40 -19.84 16.50 3.27
C ALA A 40 -19.68 15.41 2.21
N GLY A 41 -18.88 15.64 1.17
CA GLY A 41 -18.65 14.67 0.11
C GLY A 41 -18.04 13.35 0.60
N TRP A 42 -17.14 13.38 1.59
CA TRP A 42 -16.61 12.16 2.23
C TRP A 42 -17.62 11.53 3.16
N ARG A 43 -18.27 12.32 4.03
CA ARG A 43 -19.29 11.84 4.96
C ARG A 43 -20.41 11.08 4.25
N ASP A 44 -20.83 11.57 3.09
CA ASP A 44 -21.93 10.98 2.32
C ASP A 44 -21.52 9.68 1.58
N ARG A 45 -20.22 9.36 1.52
CA ARG A 45 -19.66 8.21 0.77
C ARG A 45 -18.92 7.20 1.65
N LEU A 46 -18.63 7.55 2.89
CA LEU A 46 -17.88 6.72 3.82
C LEU A 46 -18.74 6.48 5.05
N PRO A 47 -18.85 5.23 5.55
CA PRO A 47 -19.50 4.94 6.83
C PRO A 47 -18.58 5.30 8.00
N ILE A 48 -18.13 6.55 8.04
CA ILE A 48 -17.20 7.13 9.01
C ILE A 48 -17.93 8.13 9.89
N ALA A 49 -17.70 8.09 11.20
CA ALA A 49 -18.24 9.11 12.10
C ALA A 49 -17.60 10.47 11.84
N ASP A 50 -18.39 11.55 11.89
CA ASP A 50 -17.94 12.93 11.64
C ASP A 50 -16.69 13.32 12.45
N SER A 51 -16.64 12.92 13.72
CA SER A 51 -15.50 13.19 14.61
C SER A 51 -14.21 12.48 14.16
N VAL A 52 -14.34 11.26 13.63
CA VAL A 52 -13.20 10.50 13.10
C VAL A 52 -12.75 11.12 11.77
N LEU A 53 -13.67 11.45 10.88
CA LEU A 53 -13.36 12.13 9.61
C LEU A 53 -12.66 13.47 9.86
N ALA A 54 -13.17 14.29 10.77
CA ALA A 54 -12.57 15.57 11.13
C ALA A 54 -11.15 15.40 11.69
N SER A 55 -10.94 14.42 12.59
CA SER A 55 -9.61 14.08 13.12
C SER A 55 -8.65 13.69 12.00
N ARG A 56 -9.08 12.83 11.06
CA ARG A 56 -8.24 12.34 9.96
C ARG A 56 -7.90 13.42 8.95
N LEU A 57 -8.86 14.26 8.56
CA LEU A 57 -8.60 15.39 7.69
C LEU A 57 -7.64 16.40 8.34
N LYS A 58 -7.79 16.66 9.65
CA LYS A 58 -6.85 17.50 10.40
C LYS A 58 -5.43 16.90 10.41
N GLU A 59 -5.31 15.59 10.64
CA GLU A 59 -4.03 14.87 10.57
C GLU A 59 -3.40 14.96 9.16
N LEU A 60 -4.18 14.74 8.10
CA LEU A 60 -3.70 14.84 6.71
C LEU A 60 -3.28 16.27 6.32
N VAL A 61 -3.95 17.29 6.86
CA VAL A 61 -3.53 18.68 6.70
C VAL A 61 -2.25 18.96 7.49
N GLY A 62 -2.15 18.48 8.72
CA GLY A 62 -0.95 18.64 9.55
C GLY A 62 0.30 17.94 8.97
N HIS A 63 0.11 16.87 8.20
CA HIS A 63 1.18 16.17 7.48
C HIS A 63 1.39 16.67 6.04
N GLU A 64 0.72 17.76 5.65
CA GLU A 64 0.82 18.37 4.32
C GLU A 64 0.48 17.40 3.19
N VAL A 65 -0.40 16.43 3.44
CA VAL A 65 -0.98 15.54 2.41
C VAL A 65 -2.17 16.22 1.74
N LEU A 66 -2.94 16.98 2.52
CA LEU A 66 -4.02 17.84 2.07
C LEU A 66 -3.75 19.29 2.45
N THR A 67 -4.23 20.23 1.64
CA THR A 67 -4.29 21.65 2.00
C THR A 67 -5.74 22.14 1.99
N PRO A 68 -6.21 22.84 3.04
CA PRO A 68 -7.50 23.49 3.03
C PRO A 68 -7.45 24.73 2.13
N VAL A 69 -8.45 24.90 1.28
CA VAL A 69 -8.62 26.06 0.41
C VAL A 69 -10.00 26.64 0.67
N ALA A 70 -10.08 27.96 0.84
CA ALA A 70 -11.35 28.65 1.04
C ALA A 70 -12.29 28.36 -0.15
N HIS A 71 -13.48 27.85 0.15
CA HIS A 71 -14.50 27.59 -0.85
C HIS A 71 -15.49 28.76 -0.86
N ARG A 72 -15.68 29.39 -2.02
CA ARG A 72 -16.45 30.63 -2.15
C ARG A 72 -17.95 30.44 -2.36
N GLU A 73 -18.44 29.22 -2.52
CA GLU A 73 -19.86 28.95 -2.81
C GLU A 73 -20.54 28.07 -1.74
N GLY A 74 -21.65 28.55 -1.17
CA GLY A 74 -22.50 27.76 -0.26
C GLY A 74 -22.07 27.73 1.22
N ARG A 75 -22.61 26.76 1.98
CA ARG A 75 -22.38 26.60 3.44
C ARG A 75 -21.03 25.95 3.77
N THR A 76 -20.31 25.43 2.78
CA THR A 76 -19.05 24.70 2.96
C THR A 76 -17.89 25.67 3.00
N ARG A 77 -17.22 25.81 4.15
CA ARG A 77 -16.17 26.83 4.34
C ARG A 77 -14.84 26.49 3.65
N HIS A 78 -14.54 25.20 3.47
CA HIS A 78 -13.26 24.74 2.93
C HIS A 78 -13.42 23.53 2.00
N GLU A 79 -12.67 23.55 0.90
CA GLU A 79 -12.28 22.35 0.15
C GLU A 79 -10.91 21.87 0.64
N TYR A 80 -10.66 20.58 0.56
CA TYR A 80 -9.37 19.95 0.84
C TYR A 80 -8.79 19.46 -0.48
N ARG A 81 -7.61 19.95 -0.84
CA ARG A 81 -6.91 19.58 -2.08
C ARG A 81 -5.66 18.78 -1.77
N LEU A 82 -5.36 17.77 -2.58
CA LEU A 82 -4.10 17.04 -2.49
C LEU A 82 -2.93 17.98 -2.81
N THR A 83 -1.93 17.97 -1.94
CA THR A 83 -0.62 18.61 -2.17
C THR A 83 0.24 17.74 -3.10
N PRO A 84 1.43 18.18 -3.54
CA PRO A 84 2.39 17.30 -4.21
C PRO A 84 2.65 15.98 -3.45
N ARG A 85 2.96 16.08 -2.14
CA ARG A 85 3.14 14.92 -1.25
C ARG A 85 1.94 13.97 -1.27
N GLY A 86 0.72 14.53 -1.23
CA GLY A 86 -0.51 13.74 -1.29
C GLY A 86 -0.77 13.13 -2.66
N LEU A 87 -0.41 13.81 -3.75
CA LEU A 87 -0.50 13.26 -5.11
C LEU A 87 0.46 12.08 -5.32
N ASP A 88 1.62 12.10 -4.65
CA ASP A 88 2.63 11.04 -4.77
C ASP A 88 2.21 9.71 -4.13
N THR A 89 1.20 9.70 -3.24
CA THR A 89 0.64 8.45 -2.71
C THR A 89 -0.16 7.68 -3.76
N TRP A 90 -0.43 8.25 -4.93
CA TRP A 90 -1.26 7.63 -5.97
C TRP A 90 -0.72 6.26 -6.40
N SER A 91 0.59 6.12 -6.63
CA SER A 91 1.16 4.84 -7.07
C SER A 91 0.99 3.73 -6.02
N LEU A 92 1.07 4.09 -4.74
CA LEU A 92 0.78 3.16 -3.65
C LEU A 92 -0.67 2.69 -3.70
N LEU A 93 -1.64 3.61 -3.86
CA LEU A 93 -3.06 3.27 -3.91
C LEU A 93 -3.41 2.37 -5.11
N VAL A 94 -2.76 2.58 -6.25
CA VAL A 94 -2.91 1.71 -7.43
C VAL A 94 -2.26 0.35 -7.20
N ALA A 95 -1.11 0.27 -6.54
CA ALA A 95 -0.49 -1.01 -6.16
C ALA A 95 -1.38 -1.82 -5.22
N ILE A 96 -2.02 -1.17 -4.24
CA ILE A 96 -3.00 -1.81 -3.35
C ILE A 96 -4.17 -2.38 -4.17
N HIS A 97 -4.71 -1.58 -5.08
CA HIS A 97 -5.80 -2.01 -5.97
C HIS A 97 -5.39 -3.19 -6.88
N SER A 98 -4.17 -3.16 -7.43
CA SER A 98 -3.64 -4.24 -8.26
C SER A 98 -3.54 -5.55 -7.47
N TRP A 99 -2.99 -5.47 -6.25
CA TRP A 99 -2.90 -6.63 -5.35
C TRP A 99 -4.28 -7.18 -4.97
N GLU A 100 -5.27 -6.31 -4.72
CA GLU A 100 -6.65 -6.73 -4.44
C GLU A 100 -7.26 -7.54 -5.57
N ARG A 101 -7.21 -6.98 -6.79
CA ARG A 101 -7.74 -7.61 -7.99
C ARG A 101 -7.19 -9.02 -8.16
N ASP A 102 -5.91 -9.22 -7.88
CA ASP A 102 -5.23 -10.49 -8.14
C ASP A 102 -5.36 -11.50 -6.98
N TRP A 103 -5.56 -11.06 -5.73
CA TRP A 103 -5.42 -11.94 -4.55
C TRP A 103 -6.60 -12.00 -3.57
N THR A 104 -7.63 -11.17 -3.76
CA THR A 104 -8.75 -11.08 -2.80
C THR A 104 -10.10 -11.47 -3.40
N GLY A 105 -10.15 -11.73 -4.71
CA GLY A 105 -11.36 -12.12 -5.44
C GLY A 105 -12.43 -11.03 -5.48
N GLY A 106 -13.55 -11.29 -6.14
CA GLY A 106 -14.68 -10.37 -6.25
C GLY A 106 -14.43 -9.11 -7.11
N MET A 107 -15.40 -8.20 -7.10
CA MET A 107 -15.45 -7.07 -8.03
C MET A 107 -14.46 -5.97 -7.62
N CYS A 108 -13.51 -5.65 -8.49
CA CYS A 108 -12.58 -4.52 -8.36
C CYS A 108 -12.78 -3.58 -9.56
N PRO A 109 -12.81 -2.25 -9.36
CA PRO A 109 -13.07 -1.31 -10.46
C PRO A 109 -12.02 -1.44 -11.56
N SER A 110 -12.45 -1.39 -12.82
CA SER A 110 -11.55 -1.48 -13.97
C SER A 110 -10.70 -0.22 -14.08
N LEU A 111 -9.40 -0.39 -14.33
CA LEU A 111 -8.45 0.70 -14.46
C LEU A 111 -8.13 0.90 -15.94
N ILE A 112 -8.65 1.96 -16.56
CA ILE A 112 -8.45 2.25 -17.98
C ILE A 112 -7.25 3.18 -18.14
N HIS A 113 -6.30 2.79 -18.99
CA HIS A 113 -5.17 3.64 -19.37
C HIS A 113 -5.51 4.41 -20.64
N GLU A 114 -5.75 5.71 -20.51
CA GLU A 114 -6.22 6.57 -21.59
C GLU A 114 -5.25 6.56 -22.78
N SER A 115 -3.94 6.55 -22.51
CA SER A 115 -2.92 6.58 -23.54
C SER A 115 -2.93 5.37 -24.48
N CYS A 116 -3.40 4.19 -24.03
CA CYS A 116 -3.52 2.99 -24.87
C CYS A 116 -4.96 2.52 -25.09
N GLY A 117 -5.94 3.14 -24.43
CA GLY A 117 -7.37 2.79 -24.51
C GLY A 117 -7.75 1.44 -23.86
N GLY A 118 -6.79 0.72 -23.30
CA GLY A 118 -7.00 -0.62 -22.74
C GLY A 118 -7.28 -0.59 -21.24
N GLU A 119 -7.94 -1.64 -20.74
CA GLU A 119 -7.96 -1.95 -19.31
C GLU A 119 -6.55 -2.34 -18.87
N ALA A 120 -5.90 -1.43 -18.16
CA ALA A 120 -4.55 -1.62 -17.67
C ALA A 120 -4.54 -2.60 -16.51
N ARG A 121 -3.57 -3.52 -16.59
CA ARG A 121 -3.09 -4.33 -15.47
C ARG A 121 -1.75 -3.74 -15.03
N PRO A 122 -1.71 -2.93 -13.98
CA PRO A 122 -0.48 -2.34 -13.48
C PRO A 122 0.46 -3.43 -12.94
N TYR A 123 1.75 -3.28 -13.18
CA TYR A 123 2.80 -4.06 -12.52
C TYR A 123 3.94 -3.13 -12.09
N LEU A 124 4.71 -3.55 -11.09
CA LEU A 124 5.92 -2.83 -10.68
C LEU A 124 7.05 -3.01 -11.71
N ALA A 125 7.53 -1.91 -12.28
CA ALA A 125 8.71 -1.86 -13.13
C ALA A 125 9.86 -1.09 -12.47
N CYS A 126 11.08 -1.41 -12.87
CA CYS A 126 12.28 -0.66 -12.49
C CYS A 126 12.36 0.61 -13.35
N GLY A 127 12.44 1.78 -12.74
CA GLY A 127 12.58 3.06 -13.43
C GLY A 127 13.89 3.21 -14.21
N GLU A 128 14.92 2.43 -13.88
CA GLU A 128 16.22 2.47 -14.57
C GLU A 128 16.22 1.61 -15.85
N CYS A 129 15.83 0.33 -15.74
CA CYS A 129 15.92 -0.61 -16.88
C CYS A 129 14.58 -0.97 -17.52
N GLY A 130 13.46 -0.46 -16.99
CA GLY A 130 12.11 -0.68 -17.50
C GLY A 130 11.53 -2.09 -17.29
N LYS A 131 12.30 -3.03 -16.73
CA LYS A 131 11.87 -4.43 -16.57
C LYS A 131 10.92 -4.60 -15.38
N PRO A 132 10.01 -5.60 -15.42
CA PRO A 132 9.21 -5.99 -14.27
C PRO A 132 10.09 -6.37 -13.07
N VAL A 133 9.61 -6.05 -11.86
CA VAL A 133 10.34 -6.29 -10.61
C VAL A 133 9.46 -7.07 -9.66
N SER A 134 10.01 -8.17 -9.12
CA SER A 134 9.40 -8.91 -8.02
C SER A 134 10.27 -8.85 -6.76
N ALA A 135 9.71 -9.27 -5.62
CA ALA A 135 10.48 -9.46 -4.37
C ALA A 135 11.70 -10.39 -4.56
N ARG A 136 11.64 -11.33 -5.53
CA ARG A 136 12.71 -12.30 -5.79
C ARG A 136 13.83 -11.73 -6.66
N ASP A 137 13.60 -10.58 -7.27
CA ASP A 137 14.58 -9.90 -8.12
C ASP A 137 15.20 -8.70 -7.39
N THR A 138 14.92 -8.54 -6.09
CA THR A 138 15.38 -7.40 -5.31
C THR A 138 16.15 -7.80 -4.07
N GLU A 139 17.21 -7.06 -3.79
CA GLU A 139 17.94 -7.09 -2.54
C GLU A 139 17.59 -5.85 -1.74
N THR A 140 17.37 -6.01 -0.43
CA THR A 140 17.07 -4.87 0.43
C THR A 140 18.14 -4.74 1.50
N VAL A 141 18.87 -3.63 1.45
CA VAL A 141 19.90 -3.28 2.43
C VAL A 141 19.33 -2.24 3.39
N ARG A 142 19.33 -2.59 4.67
CA ARG A 142 18.94 -1.70 5.76
C ARG A 142 20.17 -0.93 6.24
N GLY A 143 20.02 0.37 6.44
CA GLY A 143 20.98 1.11 7.24
C GLY A 143 21.01 0.60 8.69
N PRO A 144 22.09 0.87 9.44
CA PRO A 144 22.28 0.36 10.82
C PRO A 144 21.20 0.81 11.81
N HIS A 145 20.43 1.85 11.47
CA HIS A 145 19.34 2.41 12.27
C HIS A 145 18.00 2.38 11.53
N ALA A 146 17.89 1.61 10.44
CA ALA A 146 16.66 1.46 9.67
C ALA A 146 15.71 0.52 10.41
N THR A 147 15.07 1.05 11.45
CA THR A 147 14.11 0.30 12.24
C THR A 147 12.69 0.56 11.75
N PHE A 148 11.89 -0.51 11.73
CA PHE A 148 10.43 -0.41 11.84
C PHE A 148 10.00 -0.25 13.30
N ALA A 149 10.93 -0.53 14.23
CA ALA A 149 10.80 -0.28 15.67
C ALA A 149 10.59 1.22 15.96
N GLY A 150 9.88 1.51 17.05
CA GLY A 150 9.65 2.89 17.51
C GLY A 150 8.36 3.52 16.99
N ILE A 151 7.60 2.82 16.14
CA ILE A 151 6.18 3.15 15.90
C ILE A 151 5.46 2.82 17.20
N GLY A 152 5.42 3.79 18.13
CA GLY A 152 4.90 3.62 19.47
C GLY A 152 3.51 2.97 19.48
N PRO A 153 3.10 2.36 20.60
CA PRO A 153 1.82 1.67 20.69
C PRO A 153 0.71 2.59 20.17
N PRO A 154 -0.23 2.07 19.37
CA PRO A 154 -1.34 2.87 18.89
C PRO A 154 -1.95 3.55 20.11
N ARG A 155 -2.04 4.88 20.09
CA ARG A 155 -2.82 5.62 21.10
C ARG A 155 -4.14 4.87 21.23
N ARG A 156 -4.43 4.31 22.40
CA ARG A 156 -5.63 3.49 22.69
C ARG A 156 -6.84 4.16 22.04
N ARG A 157 -7.21 3.72 20.84
CA ARG A 157 -8.48 4.08 20.25
C ARG A 157 -9.39 2.90 20.57
N ARG A 158 -10.36 3.19 21.44
CA ARG A 158 -11.54 2.36 21.67
C ARG A 158 -11.94 1.78 20.32
N ARG A 159 -11.95 0.46 20.22
CA ARG A 159 -12.36 -0.36 19.08
C ARG A 159 -13.61 0.30 18.48
N THR A 160 -13.44 1.21 17.52
CA THR A 160 -14.56 1.65 16.70
C THR A 160 -15.00 0.37 16.05
N ALA A 161 -16.26 -0.01 16.26
CA ALA A 161 -16.87 -1.16 15.62
C ALA A 161 -16.31 -1.22 14.19
N ARG A 162 -15.87 -2.40 13.75
CA ARG A 162 -15.62 -2.67 12.34
C ARG A 162 -16.87 -2.13 11.65
N ALA A 163 -16.79 -0.91 11.12
CA ALA A 163 -17.79 -0.44 10.21
C ALA A 163 -17.62 -1.45 9.10
N ASP A 164 -18.69 -2.18 8.82
CA ASP A 164 -18.85 -2.83 7.55
C ASP A 164 -18.76 -1.69 6.55
N ALA A 165 -17.52 -1.34 6.17
CA ALA A 165 -17.23 -0.44 5.09
C ALA A 165 -17.69 -1.25 3.90
N GLY A 166 -18.99 -1.12 3.62
CA GLY A 166 -19.68 -1.90 2.62
C GLY A 166 -18.84 -1.92 1.36
N THR A 167 -18.89 -3.05 0.69
CA THR A 167 -18.36 -3.32 -0.64
C THR A 167 -18.98 -2.37 -1.66
N ASP A 168 -18.70 -1.08 -1.54
CA ASP A 168 -18.94 -0.11 -2.59
C ASP A 168 -17.94 -0.39 -3.73
N ALA A 169 -18.34 -0.10 -4.97
CA ALA A 169 -17.59 -0.49 -6.17
C ALA A 169 -16.16 0.08 -6.25
N PHE A 170 -15.77 0.96 -5.33
CA PHE A 170 -14.46 1.62 -5.28
C PHE A 170 -13.75 1.45 -3.93
N GLY A 171 -14.37 0.80 -2.96
CA GLY A 171 -13.83 0.57 -1.63
C GLY A 171 -12.70 -0.43 -1.66
N TYR A 172 -11.75 -0.26 -0.73
CA TYR A 172 -10.79 -1.31 -0.45
C TYR A 172 -11.46 -2.46 0.28
N ARG A 173 -10.95 -3.66 0.04
CA ARG A 173 -11.52 -4.88 0.57
C ARG A 173 -11.11 -5.12 2.02
N PRO A 174 -11.92 -5.87 2.80
CA PRO A 174 -11.61 -6.19 4.18
C PRO A 174 -10.23 -6.84 4.36
N GLU A 175 -9.82 -7.70 3.42
CA GLU A 175 -8.52 -8.37 3.44
C GLU A 175 -7.35 -7.39 3.36
N SER A 176 -7.39 -6.43 2.43
CA SER A 176 -6.33 -5.42 2.30
C SER A 176 -6.34 -4.46 3.46
N MET A 177 -7.51 -4.07 3.95
CA MET A 177 -7.63 -3.22 5.13
C MET A 177 -7.17 -3.93 6.40
N GLU A 178 -7.23 -5.25 6.47
CA GLU A 178 -6.62 -6.04 7.55
C GLU A 178 -5.08 -6.04 7.47
N ILE A 179 -4.50 -5.93 6.28
CA ILE A 179 -3.04 -5.88 6.05
C ILE A 179 -2.48 -4.45 6.16
N LEU A 180 -3.19 -3.46 5.62
CA LEU A 180 -2.76 -2.07 5.43
C LEU A 180 -3.43 -1.07 6.37
N GLY A 181 -4.64 -1.40 6.83
CA GLY A 181 -5.42 -0.50 7.68
C GLY A 181 -4.96 -0.46 9.14
N ASP A 182 -3.93 -1.23 9.47
CA ASP A 182 -3.31 -1.29 10.79
C ASP A 182 -1.79 -1.29 10.66
N ARG A 183 -1.15 -0.34 11.34
CA ARG A 183 0.31 -0.16 11.33
C ARG A 183 1.09 -1.41 11.72
N TRP A 184 0.57 -2.21 12.67
CA TRP A 184 1.25 -3.44 13.09
C TRP A 184 1.19 -4.51 12.00
N SER A 185 0.05 -4.67 11.33
CA SER A 185 -0.03 -5.56 10.16
C SER A 185 1.01 -5.18 9.11
N THR A 186 1.10 -3.89 8.75
CA THR A 186 2.04 -3.46 7.70
C THR A 186 3.51 -3.62 8.12
N THR A 187 3.85 -3.37 9.38
CA THR A 187 5.23 -3.59 9.89
C THR A 187 5.61 -5.05 10.01
N VAL A 188 4.70 -5.92 10.44
CA VAL A 188 4.93 -7.38 10.46
C VAL A 188 5.17 -7.90 9.04
N LEU A 189 4.36 -7.44 8.07
CA LEU A 189 4.55 -7.85 6.67
C LEU A 189 5.84 -7.29 6.07
N ALA A 190 6.21 -6.05 6.39
CA ALA A 190 7.48 -5.46 6.00
C ALA A 190 8.68 -6.24 6.55
N ALA A 191 8.67 -6.59 7.84
CA ALA A 191 9.72 -7.42 8.45
C ALA A 191 9.80 -8.81 7.78
N ALA A 192 8.67 -9.42 7.44
CA ALA A 192 8.65 -10.69 6.71
C ALA A 192 9.26 -10.58 5.30
N LEU A 193 8.99 -9.48 4.58
CA LEU A 193 9.60 -9.18 3.27
C LEU A 193 11.12 -8.98 3.36
N LEU A 194 11.60 -8.54 4.52
CA LEU A 194 13.02 -8.37 4.83
C LEU A 194 13.69 -9.64 5.35
N GLY A 195 12.95 -10.76 5.40
CA GLY A 195 13.47 -12.07 5.73
C GLY A 195 13.29 -12.50 7.17
N THR A 196 12.63 -11.70 8.02
CA THR A 196 12.30 -12.09 9.40
C THR A 196 11.28 -13.23 9.39
N ARG A 197 11.57 -14.32 10.10
CA ARG A 197 10.78 -15.57 10.02
C ARG A 197 10.37 -16.11 11.37
N ARG A 198 11.12 -15.82 12.44
CA ARG A 198 10.84 -16.37 13.78
C ARG A 198 10.04 -15.38 14.61
N PHE A 199 9.18 -15.89 15.49
CA PHE A 199 8.40 -15.06 16.40
C PHE A 199 9.28 -14.12 17.24
N VAL A 200 10.37 -14.65 17.81
CA VAL A 200 11.29 -13.89 18.67
C VAL A 200 11.99 -12.77 17.89
N GLU A 201 12.35 -13.02 16.64
CA GLU A 201 12.94 -12.00 15.76
C GLU A 201 11.94 -10.88 15.48
N PHE A 202 10.69 -11.21 15.09
CA PHE A 202 9.64 -10.20 14.91
C PHE A 202 9.43 -9.35 16.16
N GLN A 203 9.38 -9.98 17.32
CA GLN A 203 9.17 -9.28 18.59
C GLN A 203 10.33 -8.33 18.89
N SER A 204 11.57 -8.80 18.75
CA SER A 204 12.78 -8.01 18.98
C SER A 204 12.91 -6.86 17.99
N GLU A 205 12.59 -7.09 16.71
CA GLU A 205 12.75 -6.09 15.65
C GLU A 205 11.66 -5.01 15.69
N LEU A 206 10.42 -5.38 16.02
CA LEU A 206 9.29 -4.46 15.94
C LEU A 206 8.93 -3.80 17.27
N GLY A 207 9.40 -4.35 18.40
CA GLY A 207 8.98 -3.89 19.74
C GLY A 207 7.49 -4.10 20.01
N ILE A 208 6.85 -5.01 19.26
CA ILE A 208 5.42 -5.29 19.32
C ILE A 208 5.08 -6.18 20.53
N ALA A 209 3.97 -5.89 21.21
CA ALA A 209 3.50 -6.74 22.30
C ALA A 209 3.19 -8.17 21.80
N PRO A 210 3.60 -9.23 22.52
CA PRO A 210 3.50 -10.60 22.03
C PRO A 210 2.07 -11.04 21.71
N SER A 211 1.07 -10.55 22.46
CA SER A 211 -0.34 -10.82 22.19
C SER A 211 -0.83 -10.21 20.87
N VAL A 212 -0.36 -9.01 20.54
CA VAL A 212 -0.68 -8.32 19.27
C VAL A 212 0.02 -9.05 18.13
N LEU A 213 1.31 -9.38 18.27
CA LEU A 213 2.05 -10.14 17.27
C LEU A 213 1.40 -11.50 16.97
N THR A 214 0.99 -12.22 18.02
CA THR A 214 0.27 -13.50 17.88
C THR A 214 -1.01 -13.36 17.07
N ASP A 215 -1.84 -12.33 17.36
CA ASP A 215 -3.07 -12.07 16.61
C ASP A 215 -2.77 -11.76 15.13
N ARG A 216 -1.76 -10.92 14.86
CA ARG A 216 -1.37 -10.54 13.50
C ARG A 216 -0.84 -11.71 12.68
N LEU A 217 0.09 -12.48 13.23
CA LEU A 217 0.63 -13.67 12.57
C LEU A 217 -0.46 -14.71 12.29
N ARG A 218 -1.36 -14.95 13.25
CA ARG A 218 -2.51 -15.85 13.06
C ARG A 218 -3.39 -15.41 11.90
N ARG A 219 -3.69 -14.12 11.78
CA ARG A 219 -4.50 -13.58 10.67
C ARG A 219 -3.79 -13.73 9.33
N PHE A 220 -2.50 -13.41 9.26
CA PHE A 220 -1.74 -13.60 8.03
C PHE A 220 -1.64 -15.05 7.58
N VAL A 221 -1.52 -15.99 8.52
CA VAL A 221 -1.61 -17.42 8.22
C VAL A 221 -3.01 -17.80 7.75
N GLY A 222 -4.05 -17.38 8.47
CA GLY A 222 -5.44 -17.67 8.10
C GLY A 222 -5.88 -17.09 6.75
N ARG A 223 -5.24 -16.01 6.29
CA ARG A 223 -5.49 -15.38 4.98
C ARG A 223 -4.55 -15.87 3.87
N GLY A 224 -3.66 -16.80 4.18
CA GLY A 224 -2.68 -17.34 3.25
C GLY A 224 -1.64 -16.32 2.78
N VAL A 225 -1.39 -15.25 3.54
CA VAL A 225 -0.30 -14.28 3.30
C VAL A 225 1.04 -14.84 3.79
N LEU A 226 0.99 -15.50 4.96
CA LEU A 226 2.08 -16.28 5.52
C LEU A 226 1.68 -17.75 5.56
N ARG A 227 2.66 -18.64 5.55
CA ARG A 227 2.53 -20.04 5.94
C ARG A 227 3.43 -20.28 7.15
N GLN A 228 2.96 -21.10 8.08
CA GLN A 228 3.75 -21.51 9.24
C GLN A 228 4.26 -22.94 9.04
N SER A 229 5.56 -23.16 9.21
CA SER A 229 6.21 -24.50 9.16
C SER A 229 7.35 -24.53 10.16
N ASP A 230 7.42 -25.54 11.02
CA ASP A 230 8.54 -25.76 11.96
C ASP A 230 8.88 -24.54 12.85
N GLY A 231 7.84 -23.76 13.19
CA GLY A 231 7.98 -22.52 13.97
C GLY A 231 8.42 -21.29 13.17
N ASP A 232 8.72 -21.43 11.87
CA ASP A 232 8.98 -20.32 10.94
C ASP A 232 7.69 -19.82 10.30
N TYR A 233 7.60 -18.51 10.12
CA TYR A 233 6.61 -17.84 9.29
C TYR A 233 7.25 -17.46 7.96
N ARG A 234 6.75 -17.97 6.83
CA ARG A 234 7.28 -17.71 5.49
C ARG A 234 6.21 -17.08 4.61
N LEU A 235 6.58 -16.11 3.79
CA LEU A 235 5.67 -15.53 2.80
C LEU A 235 5.22 -16.60 1.79
N THR A 236 3.94 -16.55 1.46
CA THR A 236 3.37 -17.25 0.29
C THR A 236 3.53 -16.37 -0.96
N GLU A 237 3.09 -16.83 -2.13
CA GLU A 237 3.02 -15.96 -3.31
C GLU A 237 2.13 -14.73 -3.08
N LYS A 238 1.01 -14.89 -2.36
CA LYS A 238 0.13 -13.78 -1.97
C LYS A 238 0.85 -12.73 -1.12
N GLY A 239 1.66 -13.19 -0.16
CA GLY A 239 2.47 -12.31 0.67
C GLY A 239 3.62 -11.66 -0.09
N LEU A 240 4.29 -12.39 -0.98
CA LEU A 240 5.37 -11.85 -1.82
C LEU A 240 4.86 -10.82 -2.83
N ALA A 241 3.67 -10.99 -3.39
CA ALA A 241 3.05 -10.03 -4.30
C ALA A 241 2.81 -8.66 -3.65
N PHE A 242 2.70 -8.62 -2.31
CA PHE A 242 2.57 -7.36 -1.58
C PHE A 242 3.86 -6.50 -1.61
N PHE A 243 4.98 -7.07 -2.07
CA PHE A 243 6.22 -6.33 -2.27
C PHE A 243 6.04 -5.07 -3.12
N GLU A 244 5.13 -5.06 -4.10
CA GLU A 244 4.87 -3.86 -4.91
C GLU A 244 4.41 -2.68 -4.04
N VAL A 245 3.45 -2.94 -3.15
CA VAL A 245 2.94 -1.96 -2.18
C VAL A 245 4.07 -1.49 -1.25
N PHE A 246 4.90 -2.42 -0.78
CA PHE A 246 6.05 -2.10 0.07
C PHE A 246 7.08 -1.23 -0.66
N ALA A 247 7.42 -1.53 -1.91
CA ALA A 247 8.38 -0.75 -2.70
C ALA A 247 7.92 0.70 -2.92
N PHE A 248 6.63 0.91 -3.25
CA PHE A 248 6.07 2.26 -3.37
C PHE A 248 6.00 2.99 -2.03
N LEU A 249 5.69 2.29 -0.94
CA LEU A 249 5.69 2.88 0.41
C LEU A 249 7.10 3.35 0.80
N VAL A 250 8.12 2.52 0.60
CA VAL A 250 9.53 2.86 0.89
C VAL A 250 9.96 4.06 0.04
N HIS A 251 9.67 4.04 -1.26
CA HIS A 251 10.05 5.12 -2.16
C HIS A 251 9.38 6.45 -1.79
N TRP A 252 8.07 6.43 -1.53
CA TRP A 252 7.33 7.61 -1.07
C TRP A 252 7.90 8.11 0.26
N ALA A 253 8.12 7.22 1.22
CA ALA A 253 8.65 7.57 2.53
C ALA A 253 10.01 8.30 2.43
N GLN A 254 10.94 7.77 1.64
CA GLN A 254 12.29 8.32 1.52
C GLN A 254 12.35 9.62 0.73
N ARG A 255 11.42 9.83 -0.20
CA ARG A 255 11.30 11.07 -0.95
C ARG A 255 10.68 12.18 -0.11
N GLU A 256 9.70 11.83 0.71
CA GLU A 256 8.89 12.82 1.44
C GLU A 256 9.44 13.15 2.82
N PHE A 257 10.13 12.23 3.49
CA PHE A 257 10.63 12.44 4.85
C PHE A 257 12.15 12.44 4.89
N THR A 258 12.69 13.43 5.61
CA THR A 258 14.10 13.40 6.01
C THR A 258 14.24 12.40 7.17
N ALA A 259 14.94 11.29 6.91
CA ALA A 259 15.19 10.27 7.90
C ALA A 259 16.50 10.59 8.66
N PRO A 260 16.61 10.25 9.96
CA PRO A 260 17.90 10.29 10.64
C PRO A 260 18.98 9.52 9.86
N PRO A 261 20.26 9.95 9.87
CA PRO A 261 21.33 9.24 9.20
C PRO A 261 21.36 7.75 9.55
N GLY A 262 21.53 6.88 8.54
CA GLY A 262 21.55 5.43 8.73
C GLY A 262 20.19 4.77 8.95
N SER A 263 19.07 5.51 8.90
CA SER A 263 17.71 4.96 8.99
C SER A 263 17.03 4.65 7.64
N GLY A 264 17.78 4.83 6.53
CA GLY A 264 17.33 4.54 5.18
C GLY A 264 17.31 3.05 4.84
N LEU A 265 16.55 2.68 3.81
CA LEU A 265 16.39 1.31 3.33
C LEU A 265 16.54 1.30 1.81
N THR A 266 17.62 0.74 1.30
CA THR A 266 17.87 0.71 -0.15
C THR A 266 17.36 -0.60 -0.71
N ILE A 267 16.43 -0.52 -1.66
CA ILE A 267 16.01 -1.68 -2.47
C ILE A 267 16.79 -1.63 -3.77
N THR A 268 17.56 -2.66 -4.09
CA THR A 268 18.34 -2.79 -5.32
C THR A 268 17.69 -3.82 -6.23
N HIS A 269 17.49 -3.47 -7.50
CA HIS A 269 17.01 -4.42 -8.51
C HIS A 269 18.19 -5.26 -9.03
N ARG A 270 18.27 -6.53 -8.61
CA ARG A 270 19.41 -7.43 -8.89
C ARG A 270 19.78 -7.52 -10.38
N PRO A 271 18.83 -7.70 -11.32
CA PRO A 271 19.14 -7.79 -12.75
C PRO A 271 19.85 -6.58 -13.38
N CYS A 272 19.68 -5.36 -12.86
CA CYS A 272 20.40 -4.18 -13.39
C CYS A 272 21.38 -3.56 -12.38
N GLY A 273 21.37 -3.98 -11.12
CA GLY A 273 22.24 -3.46 -10.07
C GLY A 273 21.88 -2.06 -9.55
N ALA A 274 20.87 -1.40 -10.13
CA ALA A 274 20.48 -0.06 -9.73
C ALA A 274 19.58 -0.07 -8.48
N ALA A 275 19.67 1.01 -7.70
CA ALA A 275 18.67 1.32 -6.69
C ALA A 275 17.29 1.45 -7.37
N LEU A 276 16.28 0.78 -6.81
CA LEU A 276 14.96 0.69 -7.38
C LEU A 276 14.24 2.04 -7.26
N ALA A 277 14.07 2.73 -8.38
CA ALA A 277 13.02 3.73 -8.57
C ALA A 277 11.75 3.00 -9.05
N PRO A 278 10.74 2.75 -8.19
CA PRO A 278 9.57 1.99 -8.58
C PRO A 278 8.67 2.81 -9.53
N VAL A 279 8.26 2.18 -10.64
CA VAL A 279 7.33 2.77 -11.61
C VAL A 279 6.16 1.82 -11.82
N LEU A 280 4.94 2.34 -11.87
CA LEU A 280 3.80 1.56 -12.33
C LEU A 280 3.82 1.51 -13.84
N ALA A 281 3.86 0.32 -14.43
CA ALA A 281 3.79 0.14 -15.87
C ALA A 281 2.53 -0.62 -16.28
N CYS A 282 2.04 -0.34 -17.49
CA CYS A 282 0.87 -1.00 -18.05
C CYS A 282 1.27 -2.34 -18.68
N ALA A 283 0.66 -3.46 -18.29
CA ALA A 283 0.94 -4.75 -18.93
C ALA A 283 0.50 -4.82 -20.41
N VAL A 284 -0.41 -3.95 -20.86
CA VAL A 284 -0.93 -3.94 -22.24
C VAL A 284 0.03 -3.25 -23.20
N CYS A 285 0.54 -2.08 -22.83
CA CYS A 285 1.38 -1.27 -23.73
C CYS A 285 2.79 -1.02 -23.20
N THR A 286 3.14 -1.56 -22.03
CA THR A 286 4.45 -1.45 -21.35
C THR A 286 4.89 -0.04 -20.92
N ARG A 287 4.13 1.00 -21.26
CA ARG A 287 4.42 2.38 -20.85
C ARG A 287 4.12 2.63 -19.37
N PRO A 288 4.83 3.59 -18.74
CA PRO A 288 4.50 4.07 -17.41
C PRO A 288 3.05 4.56 -17.30
N LEU A 289 2.42 4.25 -16.18
CA LEU A 289 1.11 4.77 -15.79
C LEU A 289 1.31 6.05 -14.98
N HIS A 290 0.69 7.13 -15.41
CA HIS A 290 0.63 8.38 -14.67
C HIS A 290 -0.79 8.64 -14.18
N ARG A 291 -0.91 9.34 -13.05
CA ARG A 291 -2.20 9.64 -12.41
C ARG A 291 -3.23 10.31 -13.33
N HIS A 292 -2.76 11.09 -14.30
CA HIS A 292 -3.63 11.86 -15.20
C HIS A 292 -4.09 11.04 -16.41
N ASP A 293 -3.43 9.92 -16.69
CA ASP A 293 -3.67 9.08 -17.87
C ASP A 293 -4.44 7.80 -17.49
N VAL A 294 -5.02 7.78 -16.27
CA VAL A 294 -5.71 6.62 -15.71
C VAL A 294 -7.08 7.03 -15.19
N ARG A 295 -8.10 6.27 -15.59
CA ARG A 295 -9.46 6.37 -15.04
C ARG A 295 -9.88 5.07 -14.39
N PHE A 296 -10.56 5.19 -13.27
CA PHE A 296 -11.25 4.07 -12.64
C PHE A 296 -12.71 4.07 -13.10
N LEU A 297 -13.14 2.95 -13.66
CA LEU A 297 -14.54 2.70 -13.97
C LEU A 297 -15.13 1.77 -12.92
N PRO A 298 -16.37 2.03 -12.43
CA PRO A 298 -17.03 1.08 -11.58
C PRO A 298 -17.21 -0.24 -12.33
N VAL A 299 -17.17 -1.36 -11.63
CA VAL A 299 -17.52 -2.64 -12.24
C VAL A 299 -18.97 -2.57 -12.72
N PRO A 300 -19.28 -2.95 -13.96
CA PRO A 300 -20.66 -2.98 -14.44
C PRO A 300 -21.52 -3.84 -13.50
N ALA A 301 -22.66 -3.30 -13.07
CA ALA A 301 -23.63 -4.05 -12.28
C ALA A 301 -24.13 -5.24 -13.11
N GLY A 302 -23.71 -6.47 -12.74
CA GLY A 302 -24.12 -7.70 -13.44
C GLY A 302 -23.03 -8.78 -13.57
N PHE A 303 -21.75 -8.46 -13.34
CA PHE A 303 -20.69 -9.48 -13.32
C PHE A 303 -20.46 -10.02 -11.90
N ALA A 304 -21.19 -11.06 -11.52
CA ALA A 304 -20.71 -11.99 -10.50
C ALA A 304 -19.56 -12.77 -11.12
N GLY A 305 -18.31 -12.41 -10.80
CA GLY A 305 -17.14 -13.18 -11.21
C GLY A 305 -17.24 -14.62 -10.69
N PRO A 306 -16.67 -15.62 -11.39
CA PRO A 306 -16.71 -17.00 -10.92
C PRO A 306 -15.99 -17.11 -9.57
N ASP A 307 -16.60 -17.85 -8.65
CA ASP A 307 -15.97 -18.26 -7.38
C ASP A 307 -14.65 -18.99 -7.70
N LEU A 308 -13.52 -18.30 -7.51
CA LEU A 308 -12.20 -18.93 -7.60
C LEU A 308 -11.87 -19.62 -6.27
N VAL A 309 -12.59 -20.69 -5.98
CA VAL A 309 -12.08 -21.76 -5.13
C VAL A 309 -11.45 -22.78 -6.09
N SER A 310 -10.13 -22.93 -6.03
CA SER A 310 -9.32 -23.86 -6.83
C SER A 310 -9.13 -23.52 -8.31
N ALA A 311 -8.23 -22.57 -8.60
CA ALA A 311 -7.49 -22.58 -9.87
C ALA A 311 -6.03 -22.18 -9.61
N GLY A 312 -5.10 -22.96 -10.14
CA GLY A 312 -3.66 -22.75 -10.00
C GLY A 312 -3.19 -21.37 -10.48
N SER A 313 -2.02 -20.99 -10.00
CA SER A 313 -1.32 -19.73 -10.27
C SER A 313 -1.60 -19.13 -11.65
N PRO A 314 -1.90 -17.83 -11.76
CA PRO A 314 -1.73 -17.14 -13.03
C PRO A 314 -0.23 -17.11 -13.31
N THR A 315 0.23 -18.08 -14.11
CA THR A 315 1.57 -18.06 -14.69
C THR A 315 1.61 -16.81 -15.55
N VAL A 316 2.45 -15.85 -15.15
CA VAL A 316 2.88 -14.79 -16.05
C VAL A 316 3.44 -15.49 -17.27
N LEU A 317 2.70 -15.52 -18.37
CA LEU A 317 3.23 -15.90 -19.67
C LEU A 317 4.21 -14.80 -20.05
N ILE A 318 5.44 -14.92 -19.56
CA ILE A 318 6.62 -14.31 -20.16
C ILE A 318 6.70 -14.97 -21.53
N SER A 319 6.13 -14.31 -22.54
CA SER A 319 6.29 -14.70 -23.93
C SER A 319 7.78 -14.88 -24.21
N SER A 320 8.15 -16.13 -24.51
CA SER A 320 9.46 -16.52 -24.98
C SER A 320 9.82 -15.69 -26.22
N ARG A 321 11.02 -15.12 -26.18
CA ARG A 321 11.65 -14.35 -27.27
C ARG A 321 11.46 -15.03 -28.63
N PRO A 322 11.18 -14.29 -29.72
CA PRO A 322 11.49 -14.81 -31.04
C PRO A 322 13.01 -14.81 -31.19
N THR A 323 13.59 -15.99 -31.33
CA THR A 323 14.93 -16.18 -31.91
C THR A 323 14.88 -15.65 -33.34
N ARG A 324 15.31 -14.40 -33.55
CA ARG A 324 15.74 -13.95 -34.88
C ARG A 324 17.14 -14.48 -35.11
N ALA A 325 17.22 -15.55 -35.90
CA ALA A 325 18.40 -15.82 -36.69
C ALA A 325 18.50 -14.74 -37.77
N CYS A 326 19.69 -14.18 -37.95
CA CYS A 326 20.05 -13.40 -39.12
C CYS A 326 21.58 -13.28 -39.20
N PRO A 327 22.12 -13.15 -40.41
CA PRO A 327 22.59 -14.20 -41.31
C PRO A 327 24.04 -14.61 -41.06
#